data_AF-A0A1F4BL67-F1
#
_entry.id   AF-A0A1F4BL67-F1
#
_cell.length_a   1.000
_cell.length_b   1.000
_cell.length_c   1.000
_cell.angle_alpha   90.00
_cell.angle_beta   90.00
_cell.angle_gamma   90.00
#
_symmetry.space_group_name_H-M   'P 1'
#
loop_
_entity.id
_entity.type
_entity.pdbx_description
1 polymer ?
#
loop_
_entity_poly.entity_id
_entity_poly.type
_entity_poly.pdbx_seq_one_letter_code
_entity_poly.pdbx_strand_id
1 'polypeptide(L)'
;MQRFVTGIGDRDIENLTAFYASQPSRPADSAPGSARELAAKCDRCHDAEDNPKMVVPILRAQDKDYLVMALRSYRDDKRESTTMHKMSVIYSNAIIDDIATYYASQPRAKH
;
A
#
# COMPACT_ATOMS: atom_id res chain seq x y z
N MET A 1 -26.71 -0.12 -5.18
CA MET A 1 -27.14 1.27 -4.87
C MET A 1 -28.65 1.49 -5.01
N GLN A 2 -29.33 0.97 -6.03
CA GLN A 2 -30.75 1.31 -6.31
C GLN A 2 -31.78 0.85 -5.26
N ARG A 3 -31.43 -0.08 -4.35
CA ARG A 3 -32.35 -0.61 -3.33
C ARG A 3 -32.53 0.28 -2.10
N PHE A 4 -31.72 1.33 -1.95
CA PHE A 4 -31.76 2.24 -0.79
C PHE A 4 -32.39 3.60 -1.10
N VAL A 5 -32.74 3.87 -2.36
CA VAL A 5 -33.26 5.18 -2.81
C VAL A 5 -34.79 5.20 -2.92
N THR A 6 -35.45 4.03 -2.95
CA THR A 6 -36.91 3.93 -3.01
C THR A 6 -37.53 4.22 -1.64
N GLY A 7 -37.64 5.50 -1.28
CA GLY A 7 -38.29 5.94 -0.04
C GLY A 7 -37.68 7.18 0.63
N ILE A 8 -36.63 7.77 0.05
CA ILE A 8 -36.01 9.01 0.53
C ILE A 8 -36.66 10.20 -0.18
N GLY A 9 -37.11 11.20 0.58
CA GLY A 9 -37.72 12.41 0.03
C GLY A 9 -36.66 13.41 -0.46
N ASP A 10 -37.06 14.40 -1.26
CA ASP A 10 -36.13 15.38 -1.85
C ASP A 10 -35.29 16.12 -0.79
N ARG A 11 -35.89 16.42 0.36
CA ARG A 11 -35.18 17.00 1.52
C ARG A 11 -34.11 16.07 2.11
N ASP A 12 -34.35 14.77 2.08
CA ASP A 12 -33.37 13.79 2.58
C ASP A 12 -32.21 13.66 1.59
N ILE A 13 -32.47 13.76 0.29
CA ILE A 13 -31.43 13.83 -0.75
C ILE A 13 -30.55 15.06 -0.52
N GLU A 14 -31.16 16.25 -0.34
CA GLU A 14 -30.41 17.49 -0.08
C GLU A 14 -29.54 17.38 1.17
N ASN A 15 -30.09 16.84 2.26
CA ASN A 15 -29.36 16.61 3.51
C ASN A 15 -28.20 15.61 3.33
N LEU A 16 -28.39 14.55 2.54
CA LEU A 16 -27.34 13.59 2.20
C LEU A 16 -26.21 14.28 1.41
N THR A 17 -26.54 15.06 0.39
CA THR A 17 -25.53 15.83 -0.36
C THR A 17 -24.79 16.82 0.53
N ALA A 18 -25.49 17.57 1.38
CA ALA A 18 -24.85 18.51 2.31
C ALA A 18 -23.94 17.79 3.32
N PHE A 19 -24.37 16.63 3.82
CA PHE A 19 -23.58 15.80 4.74
C PHE A 19 -22.32 15.22 4.09
N TYR A 20 -22.39 14.74 2.84
CA TYR A 20 -21.21 14.22 2.15
C TYR A 20 -20.30 15.33 1.60
N ALA A 21 -20.84 16.50 1.24
CA ALA A 21 -20.06 17.66 0.81
C ALA A 21 -19.31 18.35 1.96
N SER A 22 -19.82 18.26 3.18
CA SER A 22 -19.18 18.79 4.39
C SER A 22 -18.23 17.79 5.07
N GLN A 23 -18.26 16.51 4.66
CA GLN A 23 -17.29 15.55 5.15
C GLN A 23 -15.90 15.88 4.61
N PRO A 24 -14.87 15.96 5.47
CA PRO A 24 -13.51 16.10 5.01
C PRO A 24 -13.18 14.89 4.13
N SER A 25 -12.68 15.14 2.92
CA SER A 25 -12.19 14.09 2.03
C SER A 25 -11.12 13.29 2.75
N ARG A 26 -11.47 12.07 3.17
CA ARG A 26 -10.50 11.08 3.60
C ARG A 26 -9.91 10.46 2.34
N PRO A 27 -8.58 10.33 2.22
CA PRO A 27 -8.01 9.51 1.15
C PRO A 27 -8.65 8.12 1.23
N ALA A 28 -9.02 7.58 0.07
CA ALA A 28 -9.72 6.30 -0.06
C ALA A 28 -8.87 5.10 0.40
N ASP A 29 -7.61 5.33 0.76
CA ASP A 29 -6.78 4.34 1.41
C ASP A 29 -7.03 4.40 2.91
N SER A 30 -7.75 3.41 3.42
CA SER A 30 -7.49 2.89 4.78
C SER A 30 -6.06 2.33 4.79
N ALA A 31 -5.06 3.21 4.66
CA ALA A 31 -3.66 2.85 4.54
C ALA A 31 -3.21 2.25 5.88
N PRO A 32 -2.54 1.10 5.88
CA PRO A 32 -2.00 0.54 7.10
C PRO A 32 -0.80 1.38 7.54
N GLY A 33 -1.01 2.42 8.36
CA GLY A 33 0.07 3.19 8.97
C GLY A 33 0.90 4.03 7.98
N SER A 34 1.83 4.83 8.51
CA SER A 34 2.82 5.53 7.69
C SER A 34 3.69 4.54 6.86
N ALA A 35 4.34 5.00 5.78
CA ALA A 35 5.27 4.16 4.99
C ALA A 35 6.34 3.46 5.87
N ARG A 36 6.73 4.10 6.98
CA ARG A 36 7.63 3.54 7.99
C ARG A 36 7.03 2.37 8.76
N GLU A 37 5.75 2.43 9.11
CA GLU A 37 5.05 1.32 9.78
C GLU A 37 4.86 0.12 8.83
N LEU A 38 4.65 0.39 7.54
CA LEU A 38 4.63 -0.66 6.51
C LEU A 38 5.98 -1.30 6.34
N ALA A 39 7.04 -0.50 6.26
CA ALA A 39 8.40 -0.98 6.16
C ALA A 39 8.78 -1.91 7.32
N ALA A 40 8.36 -1.60 8.54
CA ALA A 40 8.60 -2.48 9.70
C ALA A 40 8.00 -3.90 9.54
N LYS A 41 7.00 -4.09 8.66
CA LYS A 41 6.49 -5.43 8.32
C LYS A 41 7.35 -6.11 7.27
N CYS A 42 7.83 -5.36 6.29
CA CYS A 42 8.71 -5.82 5.22
C CYS A 42 10.09 -6.21 5.76
N ASP A 43 10.64 -5.42 6.69
CA ASP A 43 11.96 -5.58 7.30
C ASP A 43 12.11 -6.91 8.06
N ARG A 44 11.01 -7.47 8.58
CA ARG A 44 10.98 -8.81 9.22
C ARG A 44 11.56 -9.94 8.36
N CYS A 45 11.53 -9.75 7.04
CA CYS A 45 12.17 -10.66 6.09
C CYS A 45 13.34 -9.96 5.39
N HIS A 46 13.13 -8.73 4.93
CA HIS A 46 14.02 -8.06 3.98
C HIS A 46 15.16 -7.25 4.59
N ASP A 47 15.19 -7.09 5.92
CA ASP A 47 16.35 -6.54 6.61
C ASP A 47 17.28 -7.68 7.06
N ALA A 48 18.52 -7.64 6.56
CA ALA A 48 19.54 -8.62 6.90
C ALA A 48 19.95 -8.53 8.38
N GLU A 49 19.75 -7.39 9.03
CA GLU A 49 19.99 -7.24 10.47
C GLU A 49 18.93 -7.97 11.30
N ASP A 50 17.66 -7.95 10.85
CA ASP A 50 16.55 -8.62 11.53
C ASP A 50 16.51 -10.13 11.24
N ASN A 51 16.94 -10.56 10.05
CA ASN A 51 16.91 -11.98 9.67
C ASN A 51 18.05 -12.42 8.74
N PRO A 52 19.31 -12.50 9.25
CA PRO A 52 20.50 -12.74 8.43
C PRO A 52 20.55 -14.12 7.75
N LYS A 53 19.72 -15.07 8.19
CA LYS A 53 19.66 -16.43 7.63
C LYS A 53 18.62 -16.57 6.51
N MET A 54 17.76 -15.58 6.33
CA MET A 54 16.71 -15.61 5.31
C MET A 54 17.26 -15.10 3.98
N VAL A 55 17.16 -15.94 2.94
CA VAL A 55 17.63 -15.59 1.59
C VAL A 55 16.52 -14.82 0.87
N VAL A 56 16.49 -13.50 1.05
CA VAL A 56 15.60 -12.57 0.35
C VAL A 56 16.37 -11.34 -0.13
N PRO A 57 15.89 -10.64 -1.18
CA PRO A 57 16.57 -9.45 -1.67
C PRO A 57 16.49 -8.30 -0.66
N ILE A 58 17.56 -7.52 -0.57
CA ILE A 58 17.61 -6.27 0.20
C ILE A 58 16.80 -5.21 -0.55
N LEU A 59 15.91 -4.51 0.17
CA LEU A 59 15.07 -3.44 -0.40
C LEU A 59 15.73 -2.06 -0.30
N ARG A 60 16.56 -1.82 0.72
CA ARG A 60 17.22 -0.52 0.97
C ARG A 60 18.11 -0.11 -0.20
N ALA A 61 18.04 1.17 -0.57
CA ALA A 61 18.78 1.79 -1.67
C ALA A 61 18.55 1.13 -3.05
N GLN A 62 17.47 0.35 -3.19
CA GLN A 62 17.05 -0.13 -4.51
C GLN A 62 16.40 1.00 -5.29
N ASP A 63 16.51 0.95 -6.62
CA ASP A 63 15.85 1.90 -7.51
C ASP A 63 14.33 1.94 -7.26
N LYS A 64 13.77 3.16 -7.17
CA LYS A 64 12.35 3.37 -6.87
C LYS A 64 11.47 2.73 -7.95
N ASP A 65 11.77 2.97 -9.22
CA ASP A 65 10.95 2.49 -10.33
C ASP A 65 10.97 0.97 -10.41
N TYR A 66 12.13 0.36 -10.15
CA TYR A 66 12.25 -1.08 -10.01
C TYR A 66 11.39 -1.63 -8.87
N LEU A 67 11.40 -1.02 -7.69
CA LEU A 67 10.56 -1.44 -6.56
C LEU A 67 9.07 -1.35 -6.90
N VAL A 68 8.63 -0.26 -7.52
CA VAL A 68 7.23 -0.09 -7.97
C VAL A 68 6.86 -1.17 -8.97
N MET A 69 7.69 -1.40 -9.99
CA MET A 69 7.48 -2.42 -11.01
C MET A 69 7.39 -3.81 -10.38
N ALA A 70 8.33 -4.17 -9.50
CA ALA A 70 8.39 -5.48 -8.86
C ALA A 70 7.17 -5.73 -7.97
N LEU A 71 6.83 -4.78 -7.08
CA LEU A 71 5.69 -4.89 -6.17
C LEU A 71 4.37 -5.02 -6.93
N ARG A 72 4.16 -4.22 -7.98
CA ARG A 72 2.98 -4.35 -8.86
C ARG A 72 2.95 -5.70 -9.57
N SER A 73 4.10 -6.18 -10.04
CA SER A 73 4.18 -7.47 -10.73
C SER A 73 3.86 -8.63 -9.80
N TYR A 74 4.28 -8.58 -8.54
CA TYR A 74 3.88 -9.56 -7.53
C TYR A 74 2.39 -9.46 -7.19
N ARG A 75 1.87 -8.24 -6.99
CA ARG A 75 0.45 -8.01 -6.68
C ARG A 75 -0.47 -8.54 -7.78
N ASP A 76 -0.12 -8.25 -9.02
CA ASP A 76 -0.89 -8.62 -10.21
C ASP A 76 -0.62 -10.07 -10.67
N ASP A 77 0.16 -10.84 -9.91
CA ASP A 77 0.53 -12.23 -10.20
C ASP A 77 1.27 -12.42 -11.55
N LYS A 78 1.98 -11.38 -12.00
CA LYS A 78 2.81 -11.39 -13.22
C LYS A 78 4.25 -11.84 -12.96
N ARG A 79 4.68 -11.79 -11.71
CA ARG A 79 6.00 -12.24 -11.25
C ARG A 79 5.81 -13.33 -10.22
N GLU A 80 6.34 -14.51 -10.52
CA GLU A 80 6.21 -15.71 -9.70
C GLU A 80 6.76 -15.50 -8.28
N SER A 81 5.87 -15.61 -7.29
CA SER A 81 6.19 -15.81 -5.87
C SER A 81 4.89 -15.79 -5.06
N THR A 82 4.42 -16.96 -4.60
CA THR A 82 3.23 -17.07 -3.75
C THR A 82 3.30 -16.19 -2.49
N THR A 83 4.47 -16.08 -1.87
CA THR A 83 4.68 -15.28 -0.65
C THR A 83 4.52 -13.79 -0.95
N MET A 84 5.32 -13.25 -1.88
CA MET A 84 5.22 -11.83 -2.26
C MET A 84 3.88 -11.44 -2.88
N HIS A 85 3.21 -12.34 -3.62
CA HIS A 85 1.84 -12.09 -4.09
C HIS A 85 0.90 -11.84 -2.91
N LYS A 86 0.86 -12.75 -1.92
CA LYS A 86 0.06 -12.58 -0.69
C LYS A 86 0.43 -11.32 0.10
N MET A 87 1.71 -10.95 0.12
CA MET A 87 2.17 -9.75 0.82
C MET A 87 1.79 -8.45 0.11
N SER A 88 1.63 -8.47 -1.23
CA SER A 88 1.42 -7.25 -2.03
C SER A 88 -0.02 -7.07 -2.50
N VAL A 89 -0.84 -8.14 -2.53
CA VAL A 89 -2.23 -8.12 -3.03
C VAL A 89 -3.12 -7.05 -2.37
N ILE A 90 -2.82 -6.70 -1.12
CA ILE A 90 -3.58 -5.72 -0.34
C ILE A 90 -3.18 -4.25 -0.58
N TYR A 91 -2.13 -3.99 -1.37
CA TYR A 91 -1.58 -2.64 -1.52
C TYR A 91 -2.08 -1.94 -2.79
N SER A 92 -2.58 -0.72 -2.58
CA SER A 92 -2.92 0.21 -3.66
C SER A 92 -1.67 0.68 -4.42
N ASN A 93 -1.85 1.29 -5.58
CA ASN A 93 -0.74 1.88 -6.33
C ASN A 93 -0.04 3.00 -5.54
N ALA A 94 -0.78 3.75 -4.72
CA ALA A 94 -0.23 4.83 -3.90
C ALA A 94 0.64 4.24 -2.78
N ILE A 95 0.15 3.23 -2.06
CA ILE A 95 0.92 2.54 -1.01
C ILE A 95 2.20 1.91 -1.59
N ILE A 96 2.14 1.32 -2.78
CA ILE A 96 3.33 0.77 -3.45
C ILE A 96 4.35 1.88 -3.76
N ASP A 97 3.91 3.05 -4.22
CA ASP A 97 4.81 4.19 -4.48
C ASP A 97 5.45 4.72 -3.19
N ASP A 98 4.69 4.79 -2.09
CA ASP A 98 5.18 5.21 -0.78
C ASP A 98 6.25 4.24 -0.23
N ILE A 99 5.99 2.92 -0.31
CA ILE A 99 6.96 1.89 0.10
C ILE A 99 8.23 2.01 -0.75
N ALA A 100 8.08 2.13 -2.07
CA ALA A 100 9.22 2.23 -2.98
C ALA A 100 10.05 3.50 -2.72
N THR A 101 9.39 4.64 -2.53
CA THR A 101 10.04 5.91 -2.18
C THR A 101 10.80 5.80 -0.86
N TYR A 102 10.18 5.20 0.15
CA TYR A 102 10.81 5.00 1.45
C TYR A 102 12.10 4.18 1.36
N TYR A 103 12.08 3.03 0.67
CA TYR A 103 13.26 2.16 0.55
C TYR A 103 14.35 2.73 -0.37
N ALA A 104 13.97 3.42 -1.45
CA ALA A 104 14.92 4.08 -2.34
C ALA A 104 15.68 5.21 -1.64
N SER A 105 15.04 5.89 -0.67
CA SER A 105 15.66 6.96 0.12
C SER A 105 16.64 6.48 1.19
N GLN A 106 16.64 5.18 1.51
CA GLN A 106 17.48 4.64 2.57
C GLN A 106 18.93 4.44 2.12
N PRO A 107 19.90 4.53 3.05
CA PRO A 107 21.29 4.21 2.74
C PRO A 107 21.43 2.74 2.33
N ARG A 108 22.38 2.49 1.45
CA ARG A 108 22.72 1.13 1.01
C ARG A 108 23.17 0.31 2.22
N ALA A 109 22.59 -0.89 2.36
CA ALA A 109 23.02 -1.82 3.39
C ALA A 109 24.53 -2.09 3.25
N LYS A 110 25.25 -2.04 4.37
CA LYS A 110 26.66 -2.42 4.41
C LYS A 110 26.70 -3.96 4.34
N HIS A 111 27.49 -4.49 3.39
CA HIS A 111 27.79 -5.92 3.29
C HIS A 111 28.63 -6.38 4.48
#